data_AF-A0A5B1QU80-F1
#
_entry.id   AF-A0A5B1QU80-F1
#
_cell.length_a   1.000
_cell.length_b   1.000
_cell.length_c   1.000
_cell.angle_alpha   90.00
_cell.angle_beta   90.00
_cell.angle_gamma   90.00
#
_symmetry.space_group_name_H-M   'P 1'
#
loop_
_entity.id
_entity.type
_entity.pdbx_description
1 polymer ?
#
loop_
_entity_poly.entity_id
_entity_poly.type
_entity_poly.pdbx_seq_one_letter_code
_entity_poly.pdbx_strand_id
1 'polypeptide(L)'
;MSFSLKGLGQVIHELHSIFSGIVHKRQKRKNEWETLKSDAYEILAKHPALNHVKPLQPWNPPWQRFDHSKGSDTQMLYPSQRIFFDASALAEPGARAKIIMLALWIIAHETKATKSDCRQLISTALEMSLEEEPRYRIGDLQMFVDRFADTLRTPLPSRVKKILEELRSEHTHKLFNFEEFEESFNSSFVGTRTIVYDACAAQSLLLTDQKAEVPMSPIIAPKNLPSHLTLLWFTEKLSIGKRIDRVEDHDNDRCWNAFFPPGPPLNRAGSKYGLSRKRTTRESTLEEFKDRAIANRS
;
A
#
# COMPACT_ATOMS: atom_id res chain seq x y z
N MET A 1 -66.38 21.85 17.68
CA MET A 1 -65.65 21.37 16.48
C MET A 1 -64.95 20.08 16.85
N SER A 2 -65.46 18.93 16.41
CA SER A 2 -64.86 17.61 16.69
C SER A 2 -63.83 17.31 15.59
N PHE A 3 -62.55 17.34 15.94
CA PHE A 3 -61.50 16.81 15.07
C PHE A 3 -61.65 15.29 14.99
N SER A 4 -61.95 14.79 13.79
CA SER A 4 -62.14 13.36 13.53
C SER A 4 -60.83 12.59 13.77
N LEU A 5 -60.81 11.75 14.80
CA LEU A 5 -59.74 10.78 15.11
C LEU A 5 -59.42 9.83 13.94
N LYS A 6 -60.35 9.64 12.99
CA LYS A 6 -60.12 8.82 11.79
C LYS A 6 -59.13 9.48 10.80
N GLY A 7 -59.10 10.82 10.72
CA GLY A 7 -58.16 11.54 9.86
C GLY A 7 -56.72 11.48 10.38
N LEU A 8 -56.54 11.50 11.71
CA LEU A 8 -55.24 11.35 12.36
C LEU A 8 -54.64 9.94 12.15
N GLY A 9 -55.47 8.90 12.18
CA GLY A 9 -55.03 7.52 11.92
C GLY A 9 -54.51 7.29 10.49
N GLN A 10 -55.16 7.90 9.48
CA GLN A 10 -54.70 7.82 8.09
C GLN A 10 -53.39 8.59 7.87
N VAL A 11 -53.24 9.78 8.46
CA VAL A 11 -51.99 10.56 8.37
C VAL A 11 -50.82 9.85 9.04
N ILE A 12 -51.03 9.23 10.20
CA ILE A 12 -49.99 8.44 10.90
C ILE A 12 -49.60 7.19 10.08
N HIS A 13 -50.57 6.52 9.46
CA HIS A 13 -50.31 5.35 8.61
C HIS A 13 -49.56 5.71 7.33
N GLU A 14 -49.91 6.82 6.67
CA GLU A 14 -49.21 7.33 5.50
C GLU A 14 -47.78 7.76 5.85
N LEU A 15 -47.58 8.49 6.95
CA LEU A 15 -46.24 8.84 7.44
C LEU A 15 -45.41 7.59 7.74
N HIS A 16 -45.98 6.59 8.43
CA HIS A 16 -45.28 5.34 8.70
C HIS A 16 -44.93 4.58 7.41
N SER A 17 -45.79 4.60 6.38
CA SER A 17 -45.50 3.99 5.07
C SER A 17 -44.36 4.72 4.31
N ILE A 18 -44.32 6.05 4.39
CA ILE A 18 -43.27 6.88 3.79
C ILE A 18 -41.94 6.66 4.53
N PHE A 19 -41.96 6.69 5.87
CA PHE A 19 -40.78 6.44 6.70
C PHE A 19 -40.25 5.02 6.53
N SER A 20 -41.11 4.00 6.54
CA SER A 20 -40.71 2.61 6.31
C SER A 20 -40.14 2.40 4.90
N GLY A 21 -40.71 3.06 3.89
CA GLY A 21 -40.18 3.08 2.52
C GLY A 21 -38.81 3.77 2.41
N ILE A 22 -38.59 4.88 3.13
CA ILE A 22 -37.29 5.56 3.22
C ILE A 22 -36.26 4.68 3.93
N VAL A 23 -36.63 4.05 5.05
CA VAL A 23 -35.76 3.15 5.81
C VAL A 23 -35.39 1.92 4.97
N HIS A 24 -36.34 1.29 4.29
CA HIS A 24 -36.07 0.16 3.38
C HIS A 24 -35.15 0.56 2.23
N LYS A 25 -35.40 1.70 1.57
CA LYS A 25 -34.52 2.20 0.50
C LYS A 25 -33.11 2.49 1.01
N ARG A 26 -32.97 3.06 2.22
CA ARG A 26 -31.65 3.29 2.85
C ARG A 26 -30.94 1.98 3.17
N GLN A 27 -31.65 1.00 3.73
CA GLN A 27 -31.08 -0.30 4.07
C GLN A 27 -30.65 -1.07 2.82
N LYS A 28 -31.46 -1.05 1.75
CA LYS A 28 -31.12 -1.66 0.45
C LYS A 28 -29.84 -1.04 -0.13
N ARG A 29 -29.75 0.29 -0.19
CA ARG A 29 -28.54 1.00 -0.65
C ARG A 29 -27.32 0.70 0.21
N LYS A 30 -27.50 0.53 1.53
CA LYS A 30 -26.42 0.14 2.44
C LYS A 30 -25.92 -1.26 2.08
N ASN A 31 -26.81 -2.23 1.90
CA ASN A 31 -26.43 -3.59 1.53
C ASN A 31 -25.76 -3.66 0.14
N GLU A 32 -26.28 -2.90 -0.84
CA GLU A 32 -25.67 -2.76 -2.17
C GLU A 32 -24.26 -2.17 -2.08
N TRP A 33 -24.07 -1.13 -1.26
CA TRP A 33 -22.74 -0.55 -1.01
C TRP A 33 -21.79 -1.54 -0.34
N GLU A 34 -22.23 -2.26 0.68
CA GLU A 34 -21.38 -3.24 1.36
C GLU A 34 -20.92 -4.35 0.41
N THR A 35 -21.82 -4.83 -0.45
CA THR A 35 -21.50 -5.85 -1.47
C THR A 35 -20.49 -5.30 -2.48
N LEU A 36 -20.81 -4.16 -3.11
CA LEU A 36 -19.94 -3.53 -4.11
C LEU A 36 -18.55 -3.18 -3.55
N LYS A 37 -18.50 -2.73 -2.30
CA LYS A 37 -17.25 -2.44 -1.58
C LYS A 37 -16.45 -3.72 -1.34
N SER A 38 -17.09 -4.81 -0.91
CA SER A 38 -16.43 -6.11 -0.74
C SER A 38 -15.84 -6.60 -2.07
N ASP A 39 -16.63 -6.56 -3.14
CA ASP A 39 -16.20 -6.95 -4.48
C ASP A 39 -14.99 -6.12 -4.95
N ALA A 40 -15.03 -4.80 -4.73
CA ALA A 40 -13.92 -3.91 -5.06
C ALA A 40 -12.63 -4.27 -4.29
N TYR A 41 -12.73 -4.67 -3.02
CA TYR A 41 -11.56 -5.14 -2.27
C TYR A 41 -11.02 -6.47 -2.80
N GLU A 42 -11.90 -7.41 -3.14
CA GLU A 42 -11.48 -8.69 -3.73
C GLU A 42 -10.78 -8.48 -5.08
N ILE A 43 -11.28 -7.57 -5.90
CA ILE A 43 -10.66 -7.17 -7.17
C ILE A 43 -9.28 -6.55 -6.90
N LEU A 44 -9.18 -5.53 -6.04
CA LEU A 44 -7.89 -4.90 -5.71
C LEU A 44 -6.89 -5.87 -5.07
N ALA A 45 -7.36 -6.90 -4.36
CA ALA A 45 -6.49 -7.93 -3.77
C ALA A 45 -5.79 -8.80 -4.83
N LYS A 46 -6.33 -8.86 -6.04
CA LYS A 46 -5.78 -9.60 -7.19
C LYS A 46 -4.90 -8.75 -8.09
N HIS A 47 -4.67 -7.48 -7.74
CA HIS A 47 -3.90 -6.56 -8.57
C HIS A 47 -2.52 -7.14 -8.95
N PRO A 48 -2.11 -7.09 -10.23
CA PRO A 48 -0.88 -7.73 -10.72
C PRO A 48 0.41 -7.35 -9.98
N ALA A 49 0.57 -6.07 -9.58
CA ALA A 49 1.68 -5.61 -8.73
C ALA A 49 1.90 -6.45 -7.45
N LEU A 50 0.87 -7.09 -6.92
CA LEU A 50 0.95 -7.90 -5.71
C LEU A 50 1.49 -9.31 -5.95
N ASN A 51 1.61 -9.76 -7.20
CA ASN A 51 2.16 -11.09 -7.54
C ASN A 51 3.64 -11.21 -7.15
N HIS A 52 4.33 -10.08 -7.07
CA HIS A 52 5.76 -9.98 -6.75
C HIS A 52 6.03 -9.55 -5.31
N VAL A 53 4.98 -9.28 -4.54
CA VAL A 53 5.07 -8.97 -3.12
C VAL A 53 5.16 -10.29 -2.37
N LYS A 54 6.21 -10.48 -1.56
CA LYS A 54 6.37 -11.69 -0.76
C LYS A 54 5.11 -11.92 0.09
N PRO A 55 4.67 -13.18 0.28
CA PRO A 55 3.52 -13.50 1.12
C PRO A 55 3.65 -12.81 2.47
N LEU A 56 2.54 -12.23 2.92
CA LEU A 56 2.49 -11.50 4.17
C LEU A 56 2.86 -12.47 5.30
N GLN A 57 4.05 -12.28 5.87
CA GLN A 57 4.49 -13.08 7.02
C GLN A 57 3.44 -12.91 8.13
N PRO A 58 2.88 -14.01 8.69
CA PRO A 58 1.73 -13.94 9.59
C PRO A 58 1.94 -13.05 10.82
N TRP A 59 3.19 -12.89 11.25
CA TRP A 59 3.53 -12.24 12.51
C TRP A 59 3.87 -10.73 12.42
N ASN A 60 4.18 -10.16 11.25
CA ASN A 60 4.45 -8.71 11.14
C ASN A 60 4.65 -8.22 9.68
N PRO A 61 3.61 -8.15 8.82
CA PRO A 61 3.82 -7.62 7.49
C PRO A 61 4.15 -6.12 7.57
N PRO A 62 5.12 -5.60 6.79
CA PRO A 62 5.58 -4.21 6.89
C PRO A 62 4.45 -3.18 6.83
N TRP A 63 3.41 -3.47 6.03
CA TRP A 63 2.25 -2.60 5.85
C TRP A 63 1.27 -2.59 7.04
N GLN A 64 1.24 -3.62 7.92
CA GLN A 64 0.36 -3.61 9.10
C GLN A 64 0.71 -2.48 10.07
N ARG A 65 1.96 -2.00 10.05
CA ARG A 65 2.35 -0.80 10.78
C ARG A 65 1.67 0.46 10.24
N PHE A 66 1.16 0.42 9.02
CA PHE A 66 0.38 1.50 8.41
C PHE A 66 -1.12 1.21 8.47
N ASP A 67 -1.52 0.09 9.08
CA ASP A 67 -2.92 -0.23 9.26
C ASP A 67 -3.51 0.59 10.41
N HIS A 68 -4.06 1.74 10.04
CA HIS A 68 -4.71 2.67 10.95
C HIS A 68 -5.98 2.12 11.60
N SER A 69 -6.55 1.04 11.07
CA SER A 69 -7.75 0.42 11.65
C SER A 69 -7.46 -0.37 12.94
N LYS A 70 -6.22 -0.83 13.12
CA LYS A 70 -5.85 -1.70 14.24
C LYS A 70 -5.71 -0.86 15.52
N GLY A 71 -6.75 -0.90 16.36
CA GLY A 71 -6.79 -0.24 17.67
C GLY A 71 -7.36 1.19 17.67
N SER A 72 -7.91 1.66 16.55
CA SER A 72 -8.60 2.96 16.48
C SER A 72 -10.09 2.77 16.74
N ASP A 73 -10.68 3.60 17.61
CA ASP A 73 -12.13 3.66 17.72
C ASP A 73 -12.69 4.18 16.38
N THR A 74 -13.60 3.43 15.76
CA THR A 74 -14.25 3.78 14.48
C THR A 74 -14.90 5.17 14.49
N GLN A 75 -15.17 5.72 15.68
CA GLN A 75 -15.70 7.06 15.90
C GLN A 75 -14.66 8.18 15.68
N MET A 76 -13.36 7.89 15.78
CA MET A 76 -12.28 8.86 15.57
C MET A 76 -11.77 8.93 14.11
N LEU A 77 -12.25 8.04 13.24
CA LEU A 77 -11.88 8.05 11.82
C LEU A 77 -12.76 9.04 11.05
N TYR A 78 -12.15 9.80 10.13
CA TYR A 78 -12.93 10.54 9.14
C TYR A 78 -13.82 9.56 8.37
N PRO A 79 -15.08 9.91 8.04
CA PRO A 79 -15.98 9.02 7.31
C PRO A 79 -15.38 8.47 6.01
N SER A 80 -14.52 9.24 5.33
CA SER A 80 -13.78 8.84 4.14
C SER A 80 -12.71 7.77 4.40
N GLN A 81 -12.10 7.76 5.59
CA GLN A 81 -11.06 6.79 5.97
C GLN A 81 -11.64 5.42 6.36
N ARG A 82 -12.96 5.31 6.51
CA ARG A 82 -13.65 4.05 6.78
C ARG A 82 -13.46 3.02 5.67
N ILE A 83 -13.21 3.46 4.43
CA ILE A 83 -12.89 2.54 3.32
C ILE A 83 -11.63 1.71 3.64
N PHE A 84 -10.62 2.27 4.32
CA PHE A 84 -9.48 1.47 4.77
C PHE A 84 -9.82 0.58 5.98
N PHE A 85 -10.68 1.05 6.87
CA PHE A 85 -11.11 0.27 8.03
C PHE A 85 -11.89 -0.98 7.61
N ASP A 86 -12.84 -0.84 6.69
CA ASP A 86 -13.74 -1.90 6.28
C ASP A 86 -12.99 -3.05 5.59
N ALA A 87 -11.94 -2.75 4.83
CA ALA A 87 -11.07 -3.76 4.24
C ALA A 87 -10.43 -4.69 5.30
N SER A 88 -10.24 -4.25 6.55
CA SER A 88 -9.68 -5.10 7.63
C SER A 88 -10.56 -6.32 7.94
N ALA A 89 -11.86 -6.24 7.65
CA ALA A 89 -12.80 -7.32 7.93
C ALA A 89 -12.61 -8.53 7.01
N LEU A 90 -11.92 -8.37 5.87
CA LEU A 90 -11.75 -9.39 4.84
C LEU A 90 -10.44 -10.17 4.92
N ALA A 91 -9.81 -10.27 6.11
CA ALA A 91 -8.59 -11.04 6.33
C ALA A 91 -7.47 -10.77 5.28
N GLU A 92 -6.99 -11.81 4.58
CA GLU A 92 -5.90 -11.70 3.60
C GLU A 92 -6.28 -10.89 2.34
N PRO A 93 -7.43 -11.10 1.67
CA PRO A 93 -7.89 -10.21 0.60
C PRO A 93 -7.92 -8.74 1.04
N GLY A 94 -8.46 -8.48 2.23
CA GLY A 94 -8.49 -7.15 2.82
C GLY A 94 -7.12 -6.51 3.00
N ALA A 95 -6.17 -7.30 3.52
CA ALA A 95 -4.78 -6.90 3.68
C ALA A 95 -4.11 -6.54 2.34
N ARG A 96 -4.32 -7.37 1.30
CA ARG A 96 -3.78 -7.15 -0.04
C ARG A 96 -4.36 -5.90 -0.70
N ALA A 97 -5.68 -5.73 -0.62
CA ALA A 97 -6.37 -4.54 -1.13
C ALA A 97 -5.83 -3.25 -0.49
N LYS A 98 -5.60 -3.24 0.83
CA LYS A 98 -5.04 -2.09 1.54
C LYS A 98 -3.66 -1.67 1.04
N ILE A 99 -2.81 -2.60 0.61
CA ILE A 99 -1.50 -2.26 0.06
C ILE A 99 -1.67 -1.39 -1.19
N ILE A 100 -2.54 -1.81 -2.11
CA ILE A 100 -2.87 -1.04 -3.32
C ILE A 100 -3.54 0.28 -2.96
N MET A 101 -4.53 0.26 -2.06
CA MET A 101 -5.21 1.48 -1.65
C MET A 101 -4.25 2.51 -1.03
N LEU A 102 -3.30 2.05 -0.21
CA LEU A 102 -2.27 2.91 0.37
C LEU A 102 -1.32 3.43 -0.71
N ALA A 103 -0.91 2.58 -1.65
CA ALA A 103 -0.10 2.98 -2.78
C ALA A 103 -0.75 4.12 -3.59
N LEU A 104 -2.04 4.00 -3.90
CA LEU A 104 -2.81 5.03 -4.61
C LEU A 104 -2.90 6.34 -3.82
N TRP A 105 -3.06 6.28 -2.50
CA TRP A 105 -3.09 7.46 -1.64
C TRP A 105 -1.76 8.20 -1.59
N ILE A 106 -0.65 7.45 -1.54
CA ILE A 106 0.69 8.02 -1.57
C ILE A 106 0.96 8.69 -2.92
N ILE A 107 0.65 8.02 -4.03
CA ILE A 107 0.76 8.62 -5.37
C ILE A 107 -0.03 9.93 -5.43
N ALA A 108 -1.31 9.90 -5.06
CA ALA A 108 -2.17 11.08 -5.09
C ALA A 108 -1.64 12.24 -4.24
N HIS A 109 -1.05 11.95 -3.08
CA HIS A 109 -0.51 12.97 -2.19
C HIS A 109 0.82 13.55 -2.69
N GLU A 110 1.74 12.72 -3.21
CA GLU A 110 3.02 13.19 -3.74
C GLU A 110 2.86 13.99 -5.05
N THR A 111 1.87 13.63 -5.87
CA THR A 111 1.59 14.33 -7.15
C THR A 111 0.60 15.48 -6.99
N LYS A 112 0.02 15.68 -5.80
CA LYS A 112 -1.05 16.65 -5.54
C LYS A 112 -2.24 16.47 -6.50
N ALA A 113 -2.61 15.22 -6.73
CA ALA A 113 -3.64 14.80 -7.68
C ALA A 113 -4.98 15.54 -7.47
N THR A 114 -5.60 15.96 -8.56
CA THR A 114 -6.98 16.48 -8.54
C THR A 114 -7.98 15.34 -8.29
N LYS A 115 -9.27 15.68 -8.10
CA LYS A 115 -10.31 14.65 -7.94
C LYS A 115 -10.44 13.78 -9.20
N SER A 116 -10.28 14.38 -10.38
CA SER A 116 -10.32 13.64 -11.65
C SER A 116 -9.15 12.67 -11.74
N ASP A 117 -7.94 13.13 -11.40
CA ASP A 117 -6.73 12.28 -11.39
C ASP A 117 -6.89 11.12 -10.40
N CYS A 118 -7.44 11.36 -9.21
CA CYS A 118 -7.73 10.30 -8.24
C CYS A 118 -8.71 9.26 -8.80
N ARG A 119 -9.79 9.69 -9.46
CA ARG A 119 -10.76 8.78 -10.10
C ARG A 119 -10.09 7.95 -11.19
N GLN A 120 -9.29 8.58 -12.04
CA GLN A 120 -8.56 7.89 -13.10
C GLN A 120 -7.59 6.87 -12.52
N LEU A 121 -6.82 7.26 -11.50
CA LEU A 121 -5.83 6.41 -10.84
C LEU A 121 -6.48 5.15 -10.22
N ILE A 122 -7.61 5.31 -9.53
CA ILE A 122 -8.36 4.19 -8.96
C ILE A 122 -8.96 3.31 -10.06
N SER A 123 -9.55 3.93 -11.09
CA SER A 123 -10.18 3.18 -12.18
C SER A 123 -9.17 2.33 -12.92
N THR A 124 -8.00 2.90 -13.21
CA THR A 124 -6.88 2.22 -13.84
C THR A 124 -6.41 1.03 -13.01
N ALA A 125 -6.28 1.18 -11.68
CA ALA A 125 -5.88 0.09 -10.80
C ALA A 125 -6.93 -1.04 -10.71
N LEU A 126 -8.22 -0.69 -10.72
CA LEU A 126 -9.31 -1.66 -10.78
C LEU A 126 -9.33 -2.40 -12.12
N GLU A 127 -9.20 -1.67 -13.24
CA GLU A 127 -9.17 -2.25 -14.59
C GLU A 127 -8.04 -3.27 -14.75
N MET A 128 -6.83 -2.96 -14.28
CA MET A 128 -5.70 -3.90 -14.26
C MET A 128 -5.97 -5.18 -13.46
N SER A 129 -6.89 -5.12 -12.49
CA SER A 129 -7.27 -6.25 -11.66
C SER A 129 -8.48 -7.01 -12.21
N LEU A 130 -9.23 -6.40 -13.14
CA LEU A 130 -10.43 -6.96 -13.76
C LEU A 130 -10.12 -7.84 -14.97
N GLU A 131 -8.93 -7.74 -15.56
CA GLU A 131 -8.50 -8.63 -16.65
C GLU A 131 -8.62 -10.13 -16.27
N GLU A 132 -8.53 -10.45 -14.98
CA GLU A 132 -8.71 -11.80 -14.45
C GLU A 132 -10.16 -12.14 -14.04
N GLU A 133 -11.08 -11.16 -13.99
CA GLU A 133 -12.46 -11.30 -13.49
C GLU A 133 -13.47 -10.66 -14.47
N PRO A 134 -13.90 -11.35 -15.54
CA PRO A 134 -14.77 -10.79 -16.58
C PRO A 134 -16.21 -10.47 -16.11
N ARG A 135 -16.52 -10.72 -14.82
CA ARG A 135 -17.85 -10.52 -14.24
C ARG A 135 -18.20 -9.06 -13.98
N TYR A 136 -17.21 -8.20 -13.84
CA TYR A 136 -17.42 -6.79 -13.51
C TYR A 136 -16.87 -5.90 -14.61
N ARG A 137 -17.59 -4.81 -14.90
CA ARG A 137 -17.06 -3.69 -15.67
C ARG A 137 -16.72 -2.56 -14.71
N ILE A 138 -15.74 -1.74 -15.07
CA ILE A 138 -15.34 -0.60 -14.23
C ILE A 138 -16.53 0.33 -13.90
N GLY A 139 -17.49 0.46 -14.83
CA GLY A 139 -18.71 1.24 -14.63
C GLY A 139 -19.57 0.76 -13.45
N ASP A 140 -19.53 -0.54 -13.14
CA ASP A 140 -20.28 -1.13 -12.01
C ASP A 140 -19.69 -0.69 -10.66
N LEU A 141 -18.41 -0.28 -10.64
CA LEU A 141 -17.67 0.12 -9.45
C LEU A 141 -17.61 1.65 -9.25
N GLN A 142 -18.31 2.42 -10.08
CA GLN A 142 -18.19 3.89 -10.10
C GLN A 142 -18.46 4.54 -8.73
N MET A 143 -19.44 4.02 -7.97
CA MET A 143 -19.73 4.53 -6.63
C MET A 143 -18.56 4.31 -5.66
N PHE A 144 -17.83 3.19 -5.78
CA PHE A 144 -16.61 2.96 -5.00
C PHE A 144 -15.48 3.87 -5.45
N VAL A 145 -15.27 4.00 -6.77
CA VAL A 145 -14.27 4.91 -7.35
C VAL A 145 -14.47 6.33 -6.83
N ASP A 146 -15.70 6.85 -6.83
CA ASP A 146 -15.98 8.22 -6.42
C ASP A 146 -15.73 8.44 -4.92
N ARG A 147 -16.19 7.50 -4.08
CA ARG A 147 -15.96 7.57 -2.63
C ARG A 147 -14.50 7.42 -2.28
N PHE A 148 -13.78 6.53 -2.96
CA PHE A 148 -12.38 6.32 -2.71
C PHE A 148 -11.53 7.49 -3.22
N ALA A 149 -11.90 8.13 -4.34
CA ALA A 149 -11.26 9.35 -4.81
C ALA A 149 -11.40 10.51 -3.80
N ASP A 150 -12.54 10.61 -3.12
CA ASP A 150 -12.72 11.57 -2.02
C ASP A 150 -11.79 11.24 -0.84
N THR A 151 -11.57 9.96 -0.54
CA THR A 151 -10.60 9.52 0.48
C THR A 151 -9.17 9.88 0.12
N LEU A 152 -8.73 9.65 -1.12
CA LEU A 152 -7.35 9.94 -1.55
C LEU A 152 -6.97 11.42 -1.39
N ARG A 153 -7.96 12.31 -1.44
CA ARG A 153 -7.79 13.76 -1.24
C ARG A 153 -7.75 14.18 0.21
N THR A 154 -8.09 13.30 1.14
CA THR A 154 -8.01 13.63 2.56
C THR A 154 -6.56 13.60 3.05
N PRO A 155 -6.23 14.34 4.12
CA PRO A 155 -4.90 14.28 4.71
C PRO A 155 -4.53 12.86 5.06
N LEU A 156 -3.27 12.50 4.79
CA LEU A 156 -2.76 11.20 5.18
C LEU A 156 -2.87 11.02 6.69
N PRO A 157 -3.19 9.80 7.16
CA PRO A 157 -3.21 9.51 8.58
C PRO A 157 -1.86 9.83 9.23
N SER A 158 -1.86 10.30 10.47
CA SER A 158 -0.68 10.89 11.13
C SER A 158 0.57 9.99 11.08
N ARG A 159 0.40 8.66 11.21
CA ARG A 159 1.53 7.72 11.16
C ARG A 159 2.12 7.61 9.76
N VAL A 160 1.28 7.47 8.72
CA VAL A 160 1.74 7.46 7.32
C VAL A 160 2.39 8.80 6.97
N LYS A 161 1.78 9.91 7.36
CA LYS A 161 2.33 11.26 7.16
C LYS A 161 3.72 11.39 7.80
N LYS A 162 3.88 10.92 9.05
CA LYS A 162 5.16 10.95 9.75
C LYS A 162 6.26 10.19 9.00
N ILE A 163 5.95 9.00 8.47
CA ILE A 163 6.95 8.20 7.74
C ILE A 163 7.32 8.88 6.42
N LEU A 164 6.36 9.51 5.73
CA LEU A 164 6.69 10.30 4.54
C LEU A 164 7.58 11.50 4.89
N GLU A 165 7.32 12.16 6.00
CA GLU A 165 8.16 13.26 6.50
C GLU A 165 9.56 12.76 6.88
N GLU A 166 9.66 11.59 7.53
CA GLU A 166 10.93 10.92 7.82
C GLU A 166 11.71 10.64 6.53
N LEU A 167 11.08 10.01 5.53
CA LEU A 167 11.71 9.77 4.21
C LEU A 167 12.15 11.07 3.53
N ARG A 168 11.34 12.13 3.59
CA ARG A 168 11.70 13.45 3.06
C ARG A 168 12.89 14.07 3.79
N SER A 169 13.00 13.85 5.09
CA SER A 169 14.05 14.41 5.95
C SER A 169 15.38 13.65 5.86
N GLU A 170 15.34 12.32 5.74
CA GLU A 170 16.53 11.47 5.59
C GLU A 170 17.18 11.64 4.21
N HIS A 171 16.37 11.91 3.20
CA HIS A 171 16.80 12.10 1.82
C HIS A 171 16.78 13.60 1.48
N THR A 172 17.64 14.37 2.14
CA THR A 172 17.75 15.84 1.96
C THR A 172 18.01 16.20 0.50
N HIS A 173 16.92 16.46 -0.22
CA HIS A 173 16.81 16.59 -1.67
C HIS A 173 17.08 18.01 -2.19
N LYS A 174 17.39 18.95 -1.30
CA LYS A 174 17.55 20.38 -1.63
C LYS A 174 18.75 20.70 -2.53
N LEU A 175 19.59 19.71 -2.85
CA LEU A 175 20.79 19.88 -3.68
C LEU A 175 20.93 18.79 -4.75
N PHE A 176 19.89 17.97 -4.95
CA PHE A 176 20.02 16.84 -5.86
C PHE A 176 19.69 17.24 -7.30
N ASN A 177 20.66 17.06 -8.21
CA ASN A 177 20.47 17.28 -9.64
C ASN A 177 19.94 15.99 -10.30
N PHE A 178 18.63 15.96 -10.57
CA PHE A 178 17.99 14.82 -11.24
C PHE A 178 18.45 14.66 -12.69
N GLU A 179 18.84 15.74 -13.37
CA GLU A 179 19.29 15.70 -14.77
C GLU A 179 20.66 15.01 -14.87
N GLU A 180 21.64 15.42 -14.08
CA GLU A 180 22.96 14.77 -14.01
C GLU A 180 22.84 13.28 -13.64
N PHE A 181 21.92 12.95 -12.75
CA PHE A 181 21.68 11.56 -12.38
C PHE A 181 21.00 10.75 -13.47
N GLU A 182 20.08 11.34 -14.24
CA GLU A 182 19.48 10.67 -15.39
C GLU A 182 20.56 10.28 -16.42
N GLU A 183 21.53 11.16 -16.68
CA GLU A 183 22.68 10.87 -17.54
C GLU A 183 23.55 9.73 -16.97
N SER A 184 23.85 9.79 -15.67
CA SER A 184 24.60 8.72 -14.98
C SER A 184 23.85 7.39 -14.97
N PHE A 185 22.54 7.41 -14.81
CA PHE A 185 21.68 6.25 -14.82
C PHE A 185 21.68 5.59 -16.21
N ASN A 186 21.45 6.38 -17.27
CA ASN A 186 21.42 5.87 -18.64
C ASN A 186 22.77 5.27 -19.06
N SER A 187 23.88 5.82 -18.58
CA SER A 187 25.23 5.28 -18.84
C SER A 187 25.57 4.04 -17.99
N SER A 188 25.02 3.90 -16.79
CA SER A 188 25.30 2.77 -15.88
C SER A 188 24.57 1.49 -16.24
N PHE A 189 23.44 1.59 -16.97
CA PHE A 189 22.52 0.50 -17.22
C PHE A 189 22.33 0.21 -18.72
N VAL A 190 23.35 0.51 -19.54
CA VAL A 190 23.35 0.27 -20.99
C VAL A 190 23.02 -1.19 -21.31
N GLY A 191 22.11 -1.40 -22.25
CA GLY A 191 21.68 -2.73 -22.68
C GLY A 191 20.64 -3.40 -21.75
N THR A 192 20.22 -2.71 -20.68
CA THR A 192 19.08 -3.15 -19.86
C THR A 192 17.82 -2.33 -20.17
N ARG A 193 16.65 -2.85 -19.79
CA ARG A 193 15.40 -2.10 -19.90
C ARG A 193 15.32 -1.09 -18.76
N THR A 194 15.51 0.18 -19.07
CA THR A 194 15.45 1.27 -18.10
C THR A 194 14.20 2.14 -18.29
N ILE A 195 13.71 2.74 -17.20
CA ILE A 195 12.58 3.69 -17.22
C ILE A 195 12.93 4.86 -16.32
N VAL A 196 12.89 6.07 -16.87
CA VAL A 196 12.95 7.30 -16.08
C VAL A 196 11.52 7.65 -15.66
N TYR A 197 11.21 7.43 -14.40
CA TYR A 197 9.86 7.54 -13.86
C TYR A 197 9.53 8.97 -13.42
N ASP A 198 8.44 9.49 -13.97
CA ASP A 198 7.81 10.74 -13.55
C ASP A 198 6.42 10.45 -12.96
N ALA A 199 6.30 10.53 -11.64
CA ALA A 199 5.05 10.32 -10.92
C ALA A 199 3.94 11.29 -11.37
N CYS A 200 4.28 12.50 -11.82
CA CYS A 200 3.27 13.46 -12.27
C CYS A 200 2.74 13.12 -13.67
N ALA A 201 3.57 12.54 -14.54
CA ALA A 201 3.18 12.19 -15.91
C ALA A 201 2.60 10.77 -16.04
N ALA A 202 3.07 9.82 -15.23
CA ALA A 202 2.73 8.40 -15.34
C ALA A 202 2.38 7.79 -13.97
N GLN A 203 1.37 8.34 -13.30
CA GLN A 203 0.99 8.03 -11.91
C GLN A 203 0.84 6.54 -11.58
N SER A 204 0.34 5.72 -12.50
CA SER A 204 0.07 4.30 -12.29
C SER A 204 1.23 3.37 -12.69
N LEU A 205 2.34 3.89 -13.22
CA LEU A 205 3.43 3.09 -13.79
C LEU A 205 4.06 2.11 -12.80
N LEU A 206 4.09 2.44 -11.50
CA LEU A 206 4.64 1.54 -10.48
C LEU A 206 3.67 0.41 -10.08
N LEU A 207 2.41 0.48 -10.51
CA LEU A 207 1.37 -0.51 -10.22
C LEU A 207 1.11 -1.47 -11.40
N THR A 208 1.44 -1.08 -12.62
CA THR A 208 1.39 -1.98 -13.79
C THR A 208 2.36 -3.14 -13.60
N ASP A 209 1.95 -4.35 -13.97
CA ASP A 209 2.91 -5.44 -14.14
C ASP A 209 3.74 -5.20 -15.40
N GLN A 210 4.96 -4.72 -15.19
CA GLN A 210 5.86 -4.37 -16.27
C GLN A 210 6.38 -5.61 -17.02
N LYS A 211 6.13 -6.83 -16.55
CA LYS A 211 6.58 -8.07 -17.21
C LYS A 211 5.62 -8.62 -18.26
N ALA A 212 4.39 -8.11 -18.35
CA ALA A 212 3.38 -8.65 -19.25
C ALA A 212 3.85 -8.65 -20.73
N GLU A 213 4.69 -7.69 -21.12
CA GLU A 213 5.18 -7.54 -22.50
C GLU A 213 6.63 -7.99 -22.71
N VAL A 214 7.47 -7.92 -21.67
CA VAL A 214 8.91 -8.22 -21.75
C VAL A 214 9.32 -8.99 -20.50
N PRO A 215 9.96 -10.18 -20.63
CA PRO A 215 10.27 -11.05 -19.49
C PRO A 215 11.28 -10.45 -18.50
N MET A 216 11.99 -9.39 -18.88
CA MET A 216 12.91 -8.67 -18.00
C MET A 216 12.22 -7.53 -17.26
N SER A 217 12.33 -7.56 -15.92
CA SER A 217 11.82 -6.47 -15.07
C SER A 217 12.63 -5.19 -15.31
N PRO A 218 11.97 -4.02 -15.47
CA PRO A 218 12.68 -2.80 -15.75
C PRO A 218 13.45 -2.30 -14.52
N ILE A 219 14.52 -1.55 -14.77
CA ILE A 219 15.19 -0.73 -13.77
C ILE A 219 14.63 0.68 -13.89
N ILE A 220 14.12 1.20 -12.78
CA ILE A 220 13.40 2.47 -12.72
C ILE A 220 14.22 3.46 -11.90
N ALA A 221 14.36 4.67 -12.43
CA ALA A 221 15.02 5.78 -11.76
C ALA A 221 14.05 6.96 -11.60
N PRO A 222 14.10 7.73 -10.50
CA PRO A 222 13.25 8.90 -10.35
C PRO A 222 13.69 10.06 -11.25
N LYS A 223 12.73 10.69 -11.95
CA LYS A 223 12.95 11.92 -12.71
C LYS A 223 12.94 13.19 -11.85
N ASN A 224 12.22 13.16 -10.75
CA ASN A 224 11.99 14.32 -9.90
C ASN A 224 11.68 13.90 -8.46
N LEU A 225 11.58 14.87 -7.56
CA LEU A 225 11.36 14.62 -6.13
C LEU A 225 10.09 13.82 -5.82
N PRO A 226 8.90 14.14 -6.36
CA PRO A 226 7.72 13.29 -6.19
C PRO A 226 7.96 11.83 -6.59
N SER A 227 8.68 11.61 -7.70
CA SER A 227 9.02 10.27 -8.19
C SER A 227 9.96 9.54 -7.25
N HIS A 228 10.96 10.25 -6.71
CA HIS A 228 11.91 9.70 -5.74
C HIS A 228 11.20 9.23 -4.46
N LEU A 229 10.35 10.08 -3.88
CA LEU A 229 9.60 9.74 -2.67
C LEU A 229 8.62 8.59 -2.89
N THR A 230 7.94 8.58 -4.03
CA THR A 230 7.03 7.49 -4.40
C THR A 230 7.80 6.18 -4.55
N LEU A 231 8.94 6.17 -5.25
CA LEU A 231 9.78 4.98 -5.39
C LEU A 231 10.30 4.48 -4.04
N LEU A 232 10.76 5.36 -3.15
CA LEU A 232 11.18 4.98 -1.79
C LEU A 232 10.05 4.29 -1.03
N TRP A 233 8.84 4.84 -1.10
CA TRP A 233 7.69 4.25 -0.43
C TRP A 233 7.37 2.84 -0.96
N PHE A 234 7.33 2.69 -2.27
CA PHE A 234 6.98 1.42 -2.92
C PHE A 234 8.03 0.33 -2.69
N THR A 235 9.31 0.71 -2.65
CA THR A 235 10.42 -0.23 -2.42
C THR A 235 10.63 -0.56 -0.95
N GLU A 236 10.70 0.44 -0.08
CA GLU A 236 11.08 0.23 1.32
C GLU A 236 9.92 -0.11 2.24
N LYS A 237 8.72 0.41 1.95
CA LYS A 237 7.56 0.31 2.86
C LYS A 237 6.52 -0.68 2.35
N LEU A 238 6.24 -0.68 1.05
CA LEU A 238 5.24 -1.57 0.44
C LEU A 238 5.82 -2.87 -0.13
N SER A 239 7.14 -2.93 -0.36
CA SER A 239 7.83 -4.10 -0.93
C SER A 239 7.29 -4.55 -2.32
N ILE A 240 6.74 -3.61 -3.11
CA ILE A 240 6.27 -3.84 -4.48
C ILE A 240 7.47 -3.91 -5.45
N GLY A 241 8.36 -2.93 -5.35
CA GLY A 241 9.64 -2.92 -6.07
C GLY A 241 10.81 -3.34 -5.18
N LYS A 242 11.99 -3.48 -5.79
CA LYS A 242 13.25 -3.75 -5.08
C LYS A 242 14.29 -2.67 -5.36
N ARG A 243 14.95 -2.17 -4.31
CA ARG A 243 16.13 -1.31 -4.47
C ARG A 243 17.32 -2.11 -4.98
N ILE A 244 18.02 -1.56 -5.96
CA ILE A 244 19.31 -2.05 -6.44
C ILE A 244 20.34 -0.93 -6.36
N ASP A 245 21.59 -1.29 -6.07
CA ASP A 245 22.70 -0.33 -6.07
C ASP A 245 23.61 -0.55 -7.30
N ARG A 246 23.52 -1.72 -7.94
CA ARG A 246 24.27 -2.08 -9.16
C ARG A 246 23.45 -3.00 -10.08
N VAL A 247 23.94 -3.21 -11.30
CA VAL A 247 23.30 -4.09 -12.30
C VAL A 247 23.19 -5.52 -11.79
N GLU A 248 24.19 -6.00 -11.04
CA GLU A 248 24.23 -7.38 -10.54
C GLU A 248 23.15 -7.66 -9.47
N ASP A 249 22.61 -6.62 -8.84
CA ASP A 249 21.53 -6.75 -7.86
C ASP A 249 20.15 -6.92 -8.51
N HIS A 250 20.07 -6.85 -9.85
CA HIS A 250 18.84 -6.94 -10.63
C HIS A 250 18.06 -8.21 -10.29
N ASP A 251 16.76 -8.04 -10.08
CA ASP A 251 15.86 -9.11 -9.67
C ASP A 251 14.72 -9.25 -10.67
N ASN A 252 14.80 -10.31 -11.46
CA ASN A 252 13.78 -10.67 -12.43
C ASN A 252 12.54 -11.28 -11.78
N ASP A 253 12.49 -11.55 -10.48
CA ASP A 253 11.29 -12.02 -9.79
C ASP A 253 10.43 -10.87 -9.26
N ARG A 254 10.90 -9.63 -9.39
CA ARG A 254 10.19 -8.42 -8.95
C ARG A 254 9.42 -7.74 -10.07
N CYS A 255 8.40 -6.97 -9.71
CA CYS A 255 7.62 -6.18 -10.68
C CYS A 255 8.54 -5.19 -11.42
N TRP A 256 9.42 -4.54 -10.66
CA TRP A 256 10.45 -3.64 -11.14
C TRP A 256 11.54 -3.46 -10.09
N ASN A 257 12.70 -2.98 -10.53
CA ASN A 257 13.83 -2.63 -9.68
C ASN A 257 13.99 -1.10 -9.65
N ALA A 258 14.38 -0.51 -8.52
CA ALA A 258 14.66 0.91 -8.41
C ALA A 258 16.13 1.17 -8.21
N PHE A 259 16.66 2.07 -9.03
CA PHE A 259 17.95 2.69 -8.82
C PHE A 259 17.73 4.08 -8.24
N PHE A 260 18.29 4.32 -7.04
CA PHE A 260 18.20 5.61 -6.39
C PHE A 260 19.49 6.38 -6.57
N PRO A 261 19.41 7.72 -6.57
CA PRO A 261 20.60 8.51 -6.48
C PRO A 261 21.41 8.22 -5.22
N PRO A 262 22.74 8.38 -5.29
CA PRO A 262 23.60 8.22 -4.13
C PRO A 262 23.19 9.26 -3.07
N GLY A 263 22.51 8.79 -2.03
CA GLY A 263 22.24 9.59 -0.84
C GLY A 263 23.46 9.61 0.08
N PRO A 264 23.50 10.52 1.07
CA PRO A 264 24.42 10.35 2.19
C PRO A 264 24.18 8.96 2.81
N PRO A 265 25.23 8.27 3.29
CA PRO A 265 25.10 6.90 3.79
C PRO A 265 24.00 6.85 4.84
N LEU A 266 22.99 6.01 4.59
CA LEU A 266 21.99 5.66 5.58
C LEU A 266 22.74 5.17 6.81
N ASN A 267 22.60 5.87 7.94
CA ASN A 267 22.94 5.32 9.24
C ASN A 267 22.05 4.09 9.43
N ARG A 268 22.53 2.91 9.00
CA ARG A 268 21.97 1.59 9.35
C ARG A 268 22.18 1.30 10.84
N ALA A 269 21.99 2.29 11.71
CA ALA A 269 21.96 2.16 13.16
C ALA A 269 20.50 1.96 13.57
N GLY A 270 19.98 0.73 13.40
CA GLY A 270 18.58 0.47 13.78
C GLY A 270 18.08 -0.97 13.68
N SER A 271 18.76 -1.87 12.97
CA SER A 271 18.46 -3.31 13.06
C SER A 271 19.10 -3.91 14.32
N LYS A 272 18.64 -3.48 15.50
CA LYS A 272 18.84 -4.22 16.77
C LYS A 272 17.80 -5.35 16.90
N TYR A 273 17.69 -6.18 15.86
CA TYR A 273 17.31 -7.58 15.97
C TYR A 273 18.13 -8.41 14.97
N GLY A 274 19.40 -8.03 14.80
CA GLY A 274 20.41 -9.02 14.50
C GLY A 274 20.57 -9.87 15.76
N LEU A 275 20.10 -11.11 15.72
CA LEU A 275 20.58 -12.17 16.58
C LEU A 275 22.11 -12.10 16.53
N SER A 276 22.67 -11.47 17.55
CA SER A 276 24.07 -11.57 17.88
C SER A 276 24.28 -13.04 18.21
N ARG A 277 24.62 -13.83 17.18
CA ARG A 277 25.26 -15.11 17.36
C ARG A 277 26.68 -14.78 17.83
N LYS A 278 26.78 -14.30 19.08
CA LYS A 278 27.97 -14.56 19.89
C LYS A 278 28.15 -16.06 19.79
N ARG A 279 29.16 -16.49 19.03
CA ARG A 279 29.87 -17.74 19.28
C ARG A 279 30.27 -17.67 20.75
N THR A 280 29.38 -18.14 21.60
CA THR A 280 29.76 -18.71 22.87
C THR A 280 30.44 -20.00 22.48
N THR A 281 31.77 -19.96 22.42
CA THR A 281 32.61 -21.14 22.53
C THR A 281 32.22 -21.80 23.86
N ARG A 282 31.22 -22.66 23.81
CA ARG A 282 30.81 -23.57 24.87
C ARG A 282 31.29 -24.96 24.46
N GLU A 283 32.60 -25.04 24.23
CA GLU A 283 33.38 -26.24 23.98
C GLU A 283 34.71 -26.19 24.77
N SER A 284 34.67 -25.57 25.96
CA SER A 284 35.79 -25.59 26.91
C SER A 284 35.37 -25.92 28.34
N THR A 285 34.22 -26.59 28.53
CA THR A 285 33.75 -26.97 29.89
C THR A 285 33.29 -28.42 30.00
N LEU A 286 33.64 -29.28 29.03
CA LEU A 286 33.43 -30.73 29.13
C LEU A 286 34.73 -31.54 29.19
N GLU A 287 35.88 -30.97 28.82
CA GLU A 287 37.21 -31.59 29.01
C GLU A 287 37.87 -31.17 30.34
N GLU A 288 37.62 -29.96 30.85
CA GLU A 288 38.12 -29.53 32.18
C GLU A 288 37.40 -30.19 33.38
N PHE A 289 36.30 -30.93 33.14
CA PHE A 289 35.60 -31.69 34.19
C PHE A 289 35.93 -33.20 34.20
N LYS A 290 36.66 -33.72 33.19
CA LYS A 290 37.15 -35.11 33.20
C LYS A 290 38.53 -35.25 33.86
N ASP A 291 39.38 -34.22 33.78
CA ASP A 291 40.71 -34.28 34.38
C ASP A 291 40.75 -34.01 35.90
N ARG A 292 39.66 -33.51 36.50
CA ARG A 292 39.51 -33.40 37.97
C ARG A 292 38.87 -34.60 38.65
N ALA A 293 38.38 -35.60 37.91
CA ALA A 293 37.80 -36.82 38.48
C ALA A 293 38.79 -38.00 38.56
N ILE A 294 39.99 -37.89 37.97
CA ILE A 294 41.02 -38.94 37.99
C ILE A 294 42.12 -38.67 39.06
N ALA A 295 42.17 -37.45 39.64
CA ALA A 295 43.17 -37.10 40.66
C ALA A 295 42.74 -37.31 42.13
N ASN A 296 41.56 -37.89 42.40
CA ASN A 296 41.09 -38.20 43.77
C ASN A 296 40.78 -39.69 44.00
N ARG A 297 41.41 -40.59 43.24
CA ARG A 297 41.54 -42.02 43.56
C ARG A 297 43.00 -42.46 43.44
N SER A 298 43.83 -41.91 44.32
CA SER A 298 45.12 -42.46 44.78
C SER A 298 45.32 -42.00 46.22
#